data_AF-A0A0F2R686-F1
#
_entry.id   AF-A0A0F2R686-F1
#
_cell.length_a   1.000
_cell.length_b   1.000
_cell.length_c   1.000
_cell.angle_alpha   90.00
_cell.angle_beta   90.00
_cell.angle_gamma   90.00
#
_symmetry.space_group_name_H-M   'P 1'
#
loop_
_entity.id
_entity.type
_entity.pdbx_description
1 polymer ?
#
loop_
_entity_poly.entity_id
_entity_poly.type
_entity_poly.pdbx_seq_one_letter_code
_entity_poly.pdbx_strand_id
1 'polypeptide(L)' 'MPSILDLTPKEVASIKARIFNGEKQHRIAADYDLNQGRISEIKTGKRFADIRPTEVHNG' A
#
# COMPACT_ATOMS: atom_id res chain seq x y z
N MET A 1 3.47 16.09 5.46
CA MET A 1 3.09 14.95 4.60
C MET A 1 4.33 14.09 4.41
N PRO A 2 4.31 12.84 4.88
CA PRO A 2 5.42 11.92 4.67
C PRO A 2 5.73 11.79 3.18
N SER A 3 7.01 11.78 2.87
CA SER A 3 7.52 11.65 1.52
C SER A 3 7.58 10.16 1.15
N ILE A 4 7.76 9.86 -0.14
CA ILE A 4 7.97 8.48 -0.66
C ILE A 4 9.00 7.67 0.13
N LEU A 5 9.98 8.35 0.72
CA LEU A 5 11.13 7.77 1.38
C LEU A 5 10.77 7.14 2.74
N ASP A 6 9.56 7.40 3.26
CA ASP A 6 9.19 7.01 4.64
C ASP A 6 8.52 5.63 4.73
N LEU A 7 8.12 5.01 3.60
CA LEU A 7 7.47 3.70 3.64
C LEU A 7 8.50 2.56 3.69
N THR A 8 8.43 1.78 4.77
CA THR A 8 9.18 0.53 4.89
C THR A 8 8.62 -0.55 3.96
N PRO A 9 9.44 -1.56 3.57
CA PRO A 9 8.93 -2.66 2.77
C PRO A 9 7.74 -3.40 3.38
N LYS A 10 7.69 -3.49 4.72
CA LYS A 10 6.60 -4.10 5.47
C LYS A 10 5.29 -3.31 5.32
N GLU A 11 5.36 -1.98 5.37
CA GLU A 11 4.19 -1.12 5.17
C GLU A 11 3.67 -1.22 3.73
N VAL A 12 4.58 -1.25 2.75
CA VAL A 12 4.18 -1.45 1.35
C VAL A 12 3.51 -2.81 1.15
N ALA A 13 4.06 -3.88 1.75
CA ALA A 13 3.45 -5.21 1.70
C ALA A 13 2.03 -5.21 2.32
N SER A 14 1.85 -4.50 3.43
CA SER A 14 0.54 -4.34 4.09
C SER A 14 -0.45 -3.55 3.23
N ILE A 15 -0.03 -2.41 2.66
CA ILE A 15 -0.84 -1.63 1.71
C ILE A 15 -1.30 -2.51 0.54
N LYS A 16 -0.39 -3.30 -0.05
CA LYS A 16 -0.71 -4.20 -1.16
C LYS A 16 -1.70 -5.30 -0.76
N ALA A 17 -1.57 -5.87 0.45
CA ALA A 17 -2.53 -6.86 0.96
C ALA A 17 -3.93 -6.26 1.16
N ARG A 18 -4.01 -5.04 1.72
CA ARG A 18 -5.27 -4.31 1.90
C ARG A 18 -5.95 -4.00 0.56
N ILE A 19 -5.18 -3.57 -0.45
CA ILE A 19 -5.69 -3.38 -1.82
C ILE A 19 -6.20 -4.69 -2.41
N PHE A 20 -5.47 -5.79 -2.24
CA PHE A 20 -5.85 -7.12 -2.73
C PHE A 20 -7.16 -7.60 -2.11
N ASN A 21 -7.36 -7.34 -0.81
CA ASN A 21 -8.60 -7.64 -0.09
C ASN A 21 -9.78 -6.70 -0.43
N GLY A 22 -9.62 -5.81 -1.41
CA GLY A 22 -10.70 -4.94 -1.90
C GLY A 22 -10.92 -3.68 -1.06
N GLU A 23 -10.00 -3.33 -0.17
CA GLU A 23 -10.16 -2.13 0.65
C GLU A 23 -10.07 -0.83 -0.19
N LYS A 24 -10.88 0.16 0.17
CA LYS A 24 -10.94 1.44 -0.54
C LYS A 24 -9.64 2.23 -0.36
N GLN A 25 -9.02 2.62 -1.48
CA GLN A 25 -7.73 3.33 -1.49
C GLN A 25 -7.68 4.59 -0.62
N HIS A 26 -8.78 5.35 -0.51
CA HIS A 26 -8.80 6.55 0.34
C HIS A 26 -8.73 6.23 1.84
N ARG A 27 -9.21 5.05 2.28
CA ARG A 27 -9.06 4.63 3.68
C ARG A 27 -7.63 4.21 3.98
N ILE A 28 -7.04 3.44 3.06
CA ILE A 28 -5.61 3.08 3.14
C ILE A 28 -4.74 4.36 3.12
N ALA A 29 -5.08 5.33 2.28
CA ALA A 29 -4.39 6.62 2.22
C ALA A 29 -4.44 7.36 3.57
N ALA A 30 -5.61 7.44 4.21
CA ALA A 30 -5.76 8.07 5.52
C ALA A 30 -4.95 7.38 6.61
N ASP A 31 -4.94 6.04 6.65
CA ASP A 31 -4.25 5.27 7.69
C ASP A 31 -2.72 5.40 7.64
N TYR A 32 -2.16 5.67 6.46
CA TYR A 32 -0.72 5.84 6.24
C TYR A 32 -0.30 7.31 6.09
N ASP A 33 -1.21 8.27 6.29
CA ASP A 33 -1.01 9.70 6.00
C ASP A 33 -0.46 9.97 4.58
N LEU A 34 -0.97 9.21 3.61
CA LEU A 34 -0.61 9.32 2.20
C LEU A 34 -1.71 10.01 1.40
N ASN A 35 -1.34 10.59 0.26
CA ASN A 35 -2.34 10.99 -0.72
C ASN A 35 -2.80 9.78 -1.57
N GLN A 36 -4.00 9.87 -2.13
CA GLN A 36 -4.59 8.82 -2.96
C GLN A 36 -3.71 8.47 -4.19
N GLY A 37 -3.00 9.45 -4.75
CA GLY A 37 -2.06 9.25 -5.85
C GLY A 37 -0.96 8.25 -5.49
N ARG A 38 -0.40 8.36 -4.28
CA ARG A 38 0.62 7.42 -3.76
C ARG A 38 0.12 5.99 -3.72
N ILE A 39 -1.10 5.77 -3.21
CA ILE A 39 -1.72 4.46 -3.17
C ILE A 39 -1.93 3.90 -4.58
N SER A 40 -2.33 4.75 -5.53
CA SER A 40 -2.48 4.36 -6.95
C SER A 40 -1.14 3.91 -7.57
N GLU A 41 -0.03 4.60 -7.27
CA GLU A 41 1.30 4.20 -7.74
C GLU A 41 1.76 2.86 -7.16
N ILE A 42 1.43 2.57 -5.90
CA ILE A 42 1.69 1.26 -5.27
C ILE A 42 0.81 0.17 -5.92
N LYS A 43 -0.49 0.45 -6.12
CA LYS A 43 -1.45 -0.47 -6.74
C LYS A 43 -1.03 -0.89 -8.15
N THR A 44 -0.60 0.07 -8.95
CA THR A 44 -0.23 -0.14 -10.37
C THR A 44 1.17 -0.70 -10.55
N GLY A 45 1.94 -0.83 -9.47
CA GLY A 45 3.34 -1.27 -9.53
C GLY A 45 4.31 -0.20 -10.06
N LYS A 46 3.85 1.03 -10.35
CA LYS A 46 4.73 2.16 -10.70
C LYS A 46 5.77 2.42 -9.60
N ARG A 47 5.44 2.09 -8.35
CA ARG A 47 6.38 2.05 -7.22
C ARG A 47 6.33 0.70 -6.52
N PHE A 48 7.51 0.29 -6.05
CA PHE A 48 7.70 -0.92 -5.25
C PHE A 48 7.19 -2.18 -5.95
N ALA A 49 7.39 -2.31 -7.26
CA ALA A 49 6.94 -3.46 -8.05
C ALA A 49 7.39 -4.81 -7.43
N ASP A 50 8.61 -4.85 -6.90
CA ASP A 50 9.24 -6.07 -6.36
C ASP A 50 8.71 -6.51 -4.99
N ILE A 51 7.97 -5.66 -4.28
CA ILE A 51 7.43 -5.99 -2.95
C ILE A 51 6.13 -6.77 -3.10
N ARG A 52 6.08 -7.99 -2.57
CA ARG A 52 4.85 -8.79 -2.56
C ARG A 52 3.93 -8.37 -1.40
N PRO A 53 2.60 -8.54 -1.53
CA PRO A 53 1.69 -8.42 -0.39
C PRO A 53 2.12 -9.34 0.76
N THR A 54 1.89 -8.93 2.01
CA THR A 54 2.00 -9.88 3.14
C THR A 54 1.01 -11.03 2.93
N GLU A 55 1.40 -12.25 3.30
CA GLU A 55 0.54 -13.43 3.16
C GLU A 55 -0.81 -13.16 3.82
N VAL A 56 -1.87 -13.33 3.02
CA VAL A 56 -3.24 -13.29 3.53
C VAL A 56 -3.48 -14.68 4.13
N HIS A 57 -3.39 -14.79 5.46
CA HIS A 57 -3.89 -15.97 6.15
C HIS A 57 -5.42 -15.96 5.97
N ASN A 58 -5.90 -16.68 4.96
CA ASN A 58 -7.30 -17.02 4.84
C ASN A 58 -7.55 -18.11 5.89
N GLY A 59 -8.11 -17.71 7.04
CA GLY A 59 -8.77 -18.61 7.97
C GLY A 59 -10.18 -18.93 7.49
#